data_AF-A0A6A5GAV6-F1
#
_entry.id   AF-A0A6A5GAV6-F1
#
_cell.length_a   1.000
_cell.length_b   1.000
_cell.length_c   1.000
_cell.angle_alpha   90.00
_cell.angle_beta   90.00
_cell.angle_gamma   90.00
#
_symmetry.space_group_name_H-M   'P 1'
#
loop_
_entity.id
_entity.type
_entity.pdbx_description
1 polymer ?
#
loop_
_entity_poly.entity_id
_entity_poly.type
_entity_poly.pdbx_seq_one_letter_code
_entity_poly.pdbx_strand_id
1 'polypeptide(L)'
;MDGVTLGVGNGGDPDLDVTSSKIHIIYSCIATSPTTEPTTTTTTTELTTTTEPTTTTTTTPTTTTTTTTTTSTTTTTTPTTTTTTTPTTTTTTTPTTTTTTTPTTTTTTTTTTTTTTTTTTPTTTTTQTPCNPDAINYGMGDGGTPEVAVDVDYTNVVSTTDTTTGVVTTTMTVTCSAINGYNVYMIFNNGQGGPADNQNMPQTISISLSCTSDTMVWNYIVTINGVTYTRAVTAVDCQQAMNAGK
;
A
#
# COMPACT_ATOMS: atom_id res chain seq x y z
N MET A 1 -19.91 64.50 -55.35
CA MET A 1 -18.94 65.59 -55.13
C MET A 1 -17.73 64.96 -54.48
N ASP A 2 -16.62 65.00 -55.22
CA ASP A 2 -15.22 64.97 -54.81
C ASP A 2 -14.81 64.31 -53.48
N GLY A 3 -14.03 63.23 -53.62
CA GLY A 3 -12.57 63.33 -53.50
C GLY A 3 -11.91 63.09 -52.14
N VAL A 4 -10.83 62.29 -52.22
CA VAL A 4 -9.58 62.30 -51.41
C VAL A 4 -9.70 61.77 -49.96
N THR A 5 -8.79 60.98 -49.36
CA THR A 5 -7.37 60.64 -49.61
C THR A 5 -7.04 59.32 -48.87
N LEU A 6 -6.16 58.49 -49.44
CA LEU A 6 -5.48 57.38 -48.75
C LEU A 6 -4.19 57.89 -48.09
N GLY A 7 -3.96 57.53 -46.82
CA GLY A 7 -2.70 57.78 -46.12
C GLY A 7 -2.28 56.55 -45.33
N VAL A 8 -1.17 55.94 -45.76
CA VAL A 8 -0.47 54.79 -45.15
C VAL A 8 0.44 55.26 -44.01
N GLY A 9 0.55 54.45 -42.96
CA GLY A 9 1.55 54.60 -41.89
C GLY A 9 1.84 53.25 -41.24
N ASN A 10 3.10 52.82 -41.33
CA ASN A 10 3.62 51.49 -41.02
C ASN A 10 4.50 51.55 -39.75
N GLY A 11 4.61 50.44 -39.00
CA GLY A 11 5.52 50.25 -37.86
C GLY A 11 4.76 49.79 -36.61
N GLY A 12 5.05 48.69 -35.91
CA GLY A 12 6.23 47.83 -35.84
C GLY A 12 6.80 47.86 -34.42
N ASP A 13 6.39 46.94 -33.55
CA ASP A 13 7.21 46.19 -32.55
C ASP A 13 6.28 45.26 -31.71
N PRO A 14 6.74 44.08 -31.23
CA PRO A 14 5.95 43.11 -30.49
C PRO A 14 6.26 43.16 -28.98
N ASP A 15 5.23 43.21 -28.13
CA ASP A 15 5.27 42.43 -26.89
C ASP A 15 3.87 42.26 -26.29
N LEU A 16 3.77 41.18 -25.53
CA LEU A 16 2.64 40.56 -24.86
C LEU A 16 1.80 41.50 -23.99
N ASP A 17 0.48 41.44 -24.15
CA ASP A 17 -0.46 41.54 -23.02
C ASP A 17 -1.76 40.80 -23.36
N VAL A 18 -1.97 39.64 -22.72
CA VAL A 18 -3.26 38.94 -22.72
C VAL A 18 -4.06 39.49 -21.55
N THR A 19 -4.73 40.61 -21.75
CA THR A 19 -5.85 41.02 -20.91
C THR A 19 -7.03 41.56 -21.72
N SER A 20 -8.14 40.81 -21.62
CA SER A 20 -9.51 41.30 -21.60
C SER A 20 -9.95 42.33 -22.66
N SER A 21 -10.69 41.86 -23.67
CA SER A 21 -11.80 42.66 -24.19
C SER A 21 -12.95 41.85 -24.76
N LYS A 22 -14.13 42.18 -24.23
CA LYS A 22 -15.47 41.80 -24.66
C LYS A 22 -15.62 41.98 -26.17
N ILE A 23 -15.87 40.88 -26.88
CA ILE A 23 -16.40 40.90 -28.24
C ILE A 23 -17.93 40.88 -28.15
N HIS A 24 -18.54 42.02 -28.49
CA HIS A 24 -19.94 42.11 -28.90
C HIS A 24 -20.05 41.59 -30.35
N ILE A 25 -20.59 40.40 -30.54
CA ILE A 25 -21.11 39.97 -31.84
C ILE A 25 -22.62 39.98 -31.75
N ILE A 26 -23.20 40.99 -32.39
CA ILE A 26 -24.60 41.04 -32.78
C ILE A 26 -24.69 40.27 -34.08
N TYR A 27 -25.26 39.07 -34.05
CA TYR A 27 -25.82 38.44 -35.24
C TYR A 27 -27.18 37.88 -34.89
N SER A 28 -28.20 38.60 -35.35
CA SER A 28 -29.58 38.18 -35.44
C SER A 28 -29.71 37.00 -36.40
N CYS A 29 -30.24 35.87 -35.94
CA CYS A 29 -31.18 35.07 -36.71
C CYS A 29 -32.14 34.33 -35.78
N ILE A 30 -33.41 34.57 -36.06
CA ILE A 30 -34.62 34.02 -35.47
C ILE A 30 -34.89 32.65 -36.10
N ALA A 31 -34.96 31.60 -35.28
CA ALA A 31 -35.66 30.35 -35.58
C ALA A 31 -35.96 29.60 -34.27
N THR A 32 -37.06 29.97 -33.61
CA THR A 32 -37.65 29.19 -32.51
C THR A 32 -38.32 27.94 -33.06
N SER A 33 -37.66 26.79 -32.91
CA SER A 33 -38.29 25.48 -33.06
C SER A 33 -38.87 25.06 -31.70
N PRO A 34 -40.15 24.65 -31.59
CA PRO A 34 -40.69 24.18 -30.32
C PRO A 34 -40.09 22.81 -30.00
N THR A 35 -39.10 22.79 -29.11
CA THR A 35 -38.60 21.54 -28.53
C THR A 35 -39.58 21.12 -27.45
N THR A 36 -40.30 20.04 -27.71
CA THR A 36 -41.18 19.40 -26.75
C THR A 36 -40.32 18.76 -25.65
N GLU A 37 -40.27 19.42 -24.51
CA GLU A 37 -39.67 18.90 -23.28
C GLU A 37 -40.49 17.71 -22.77
N PRO A 38 -39.89 16.56 -22.40
CA PRO A 38 -40.64 15.49 -21.76
C PRO A 38 -41.10 15.95 -20.38
N THR A 39 -42.38 16.30 -20.25
CA THR A 39 -43.00 16.56 -18.95
C THR A 39 -43.01 15.26 -18.16
N THR A 40 -42.14 15.17 -17.15
CA THR A 40 -42.13 14.04 -16.21
C THR A 40 -43.24 14.28 -15.19
N THR A 41 -44.33 13.55 -15.31
CA THR A 41 -45.42 13.55 -14.31
C THR A 41 -45.02 12.65 -13.14
N THR A 42 -44.60 13.26 -12.02
CA THR A 42 -44.38 12.54 -10.76
C THR A 42 -45.73 12.18 -10.16
N THR A 43 -46.09 10.90 -10.18
CA THR A 43 -47.28 10.38 -9.50
C THR A 43 -46.92 10.10 -8.04
N THR A 44 -47.39 10.96 -7.14
CA THR A 44 -47.30 10.72 -5.69
C THR A 44 -48.24 9.59 -5.32
N THR A 45 -47.69 8.41 -5.02
CA THR A 45 -48.43 7.30 -4.44
C THR A 45 -48.54 7.54 -2.93
N GLU A 46 -49.72 7.86 -2.45
CA GLU A 46 -50.01 7.96 -1.02
C GLU A 46 -49.97 6.55 -0.40
N LEU A 47 -48.97 6.30 0.44
CA LEU A 47 -48.81 5.03 1.15
C LEU A 47 -49.79 5.01 2.34
N THR A 48 -50.84 4.20 2.23
CA THR A 48 -51.74 3.92 3.35
C THR A 48 -51.11 2.88 4.27
N THR A 49 -50.64 3.33 5.43
CA THR A 49 -50.09 2.47 6.49
C THR A 49 -51.24 1.74 7.17
N THR A 50 -51.44 0.46 6.82
CA THR A 50 -52.32 -0.45 7.56
C THR A 50 -51.52 -1.05 8.71
N THR A 51 -51.87 -0.66 9.94
CA THR A 51 -51.36 -1.29 11.16
C THR A 51 -52.00 -2.67 11.34
N GLU A 52 -51.20 -3.72 11.19
CA GLU A 52 -51.55 -5.10 11.54
C GLU A 52 -51.69 -5.23 13.07
N PRO A 53 -52.68 -6.00 13.59
CA PRO A 53 -52.82 -6.22 15.03
C PRO A 53 -51.61 -6.97 15.58
N THR A 54 -50.90 -6.33 16.51
CA THR A 54 -49.74 -6.92 17.18
C THR A 54 -50.20 -7.99 18.18
N THR A 55 -50.04 -9.26 17.83
CA THR A 55 -50.24 -10.37 18.78
C THR A 55 -49.10 -10.38 19.80
N THR A 56 -49.44 -10.18 21.07
CA THR A 56 -48.52 -10.24 22.20
C THR A 56 -48.35 -11.70 22.64
N THR A 57 -47.22 -12.31 22.32
CA THR A 57 -46.86 -13.65 22.80
C THR A 57 -46.18 -13.53 24.17
N THR A 58 -46.91 -13.86 25.23
CA THR A 58 -46.35 -13.99 26.58
C THR A 58 -45.50 -15.26 26.66
N THR A 59 -44.17 -15.11 26.70
CA THR A 59 -43.26 -16.23 26.93
C THR A 59 -43.03 -16.44 28.42
N THR A 60 -43.29 -17.66 28.88
CA THR A 60 -42.97 -18.14 30.24
C THR A 60 -41.45 -18.12 30.44
N PRO A 61 -40.92 -17.63 31.58
CA PRO A 61 -39.49 -17.64 31.83
C PRO A 61 -38.98 -19.07 32.05
N THR A 62 -38.13 -19.53 31.14
CA THR A 62 -37.39 -20.79 31.28
C THR A 62 -36.14 -20.53 32.13
N THR A 63 -36.02 -21.21 33.26
CA THR A 63 -34.85 -21.17 34.14
C THR A 63 -33.74 -22.04 33.56
N THR A 64 -32.68 -21.40 33.05
CA THR A 64 -31.47 -22.09 32.58
C THR A 64 -30.51 -22.31 33.74
N THR A 65 -30.24 -23.57 34.07
CA THR A 65 -29.23 -23.96 35.07
C THR A 65 -27.84 -23.89 34.43
N THR A 66 -26.98 -23.00 34.92
CA THR A 66 -25.59 -22.87 34.45
C THR A 66 -24.70 -23.88 35.18
N THR A 67 -24.19 -24.88 34.45
CA THR A 67 -23.19 -25.83 34.96
C THR A 67 -21.81 -25.22 34.82
N THR A 68 -21.13 -24.94 35.93
CA THR A 68 -19.77 -24.39 35.96
C THR A 68 -18.75 -25.49 35.75
N THR A 69 -18.16 -25.57 34.57
CA THR A 69 -17.03 -26.48 34.28
C THR A 69 -15.72 -25.80 34.68
N THR A 70 -15.09 -26.25 35.75
CA THR A 70 -13.74 -25.83 36.16
C THR A 70 -12.69 -26.54 35.33
N THR A 71 -12.06 -25.82 34.41
CA THR A 71 -10.91 -26.29 33.64
C THR A 71 -9.63 -25.99 34.41
N SER A 72 -8.92 -27.03 34.87
CA SER A 72 -7.57 -26.90 35.45
C SER A 72 -6.57 -26.58 34.35
N THR A 73 -5.85 -25.46 34.48
CA THR A 73 -4.75 -25.08 33.61
C THR A 73 -3.44 -25.69 34.13
N THR A 74 -2.89 -26.65 33.39
CA THR A 74 -1.50 -27.12 33.56
C THR A 74 -0.54 -26.08 33.03
N THR A 75 0.32 -25.55 33.90
CA THR A 75 1.43 -24.66 33.57
C THR A 75 2.59 -25.46 32.98
N THR A 76 2.82 -25.30 31.67
CA THR A 76 4.02 -25.80 30.99
C THR A 76 5.12 -24.75 31.10
N THR A 77 6.17 -25.04 31.86
CA THR A 77 7.37 -24.20 31.98
C THR A 77 8.27 -24.37 30.76
N THR A 78 8.51 -23.29 30.02
CA THR A 78 9.47 -23.21 28.92
C THR A 78 10.92 -23.34 29.43
N PRO A 79 11.77 -24.20 28.84
CA PRO A 79 13.17 -24.30 29.25
C PRO A 79 13.95 -23.05 28.82
N THR A 80 14.65 -22.44 29.76
CA THR A 80 15.64 -21.39 29.52
C THR A 80 16.87 -21.97 28.83
N THR A 81 17.18 -21.46 27.64
CA THR A 81 18.40 -21.77 26.89
C THR A 81 19.62 -21.10 27.51
N THR A 82 20.54 -21.89 28.05
CA THR A 82 21.86 -21.47 28.53
C THR A 82 22.80 -21.27 27.34
N THR A 83 23.30 -20.05 27.15
CA THR A 83 24.36 -19.74 26.18
C THR A 83 25.69 -20.32 26.65
N THR A 84 26.17 -21.34 25.93
CA THR A 84 27.51 -21.92 26.12
C THR A 84 28.50 -21.11 25.31
N THR A 85 29.46 -20.46 25.97
CA THR A 85 30.57 -19.75 25.34
C THR A 85 31.65 -20.75 24.93
N THR A 86 31.91 -20.85 23.62
CA THR A 86 33.01 -21.65 23.06
C THR A 86 34.36 -21.02 23.42
N PRO A 87 35.33 -21.78 23.97
CA PRO A 87 36.65 -21.25 24.28
C PRO A 87 37.46 -20.94 23.02
N THR A 88 38.12 -19.79 23.03
CA THR A 88 39.08 -19.34 22.02
C THR A 88 40.34 -20.20 22.06
N THR A 89 40.58 -20.97 20.99
CA THR A 89 41.83 -21.70 20.77
C THR A 89 42.96 -20.73 20.42
N THR A 90 43.97 -20.64 21.29
CA THR A 90 45.22 -19.95 21.04
C THR A 90 46.14 -20.86 20.23
N THR A 91 46.46 -20.49 18.99
CA THR A 91 47.45 -21.20 18.16
C THR A 91 48.86 -20.83 18.60
N THR A 92 49.55 -21.76 19.24
CA THR A 92 50.99 -21.72 19.51
C THR A 92 51.75 -22.01 18.23
N THR A 93 52.61 -21.09 17.78
CA THR A 93 53.50 -21.28 16.63
C THR A 93 54.77 -22.02 17.08
N THR A 94 54.98 -23.22 16.53
CA THR A 94 56.22 -24.00 16.68
C THR A 94 57.29 -23.45 15.73
N PRO A 95 58.56 -23.33 16.14
CA PRO A 95 59.63 -22.89 15.26
C PRO A 95 59.95 -23.97 14.21
N THR A 96 59.92 -23.58 12.94
CA THR A 96 60.30 -24.42 11.80
C THR A 96 61.83 -24.51 11.69
N THR A 97 62.35 -25.73 11.81
CA THR A 97 63.74 -26.11 11.50
C THR A 97 64.01 -26.01 10.00
N THR A 98 65.06 -25.29 9.63
CA THR A 98 65.58 -25.17 8.27
C THR A 98 66.44 -26.38 7.92
N THR A 99 65.95 -27.24 7.02
CA THR A 99 66.76 -28.28 6.37
C THR A 99 67.18 -27.81 4.98
N THR A 100 68.48 -27.69 4.79
CA THR A 100 69.15 -27.40 3.51
C THR A 100 69.04 -28.62 2.59
N THR A 101 68.30 -28.51 1.50
CA THR A 101 68.24 -29.53 0.44
C THR A 101 69.03 -29.09 -0.79
N THR A 102 69.88 -29.99 -1.26
CA THR A 102 70.69 -29.96 -2.50
C THR A 102 69.84 -29.64 -3.74
N PRO A 103 70.35 -28.88 -4.74
CA PRO A 103 69.58 -28.55 -5.93
C PRO A 103 69.43 -29.77 -6.85
N THR A 104 68.20 -30.25 -7.01
CA THR A 104 67.81 -31.14 -8.11
C THR A 104 67.40 -30.32 -9.33
N THR A 105 67.99 -30.63 -10.47
CA THR A 105 67.67 -30.09 -11.79
C THR A 105 66.28 -30.56 -12.23
N THR A 106 65.28 -29.70 -12.09
CA THR A 106 63.92 -29.93 -12.59
C THR A 106 63.82 -29.46 -14.04
N THR A 107 63.52 -30.37 -14.96
CA THR A 107 63.22 -30.05 -16.36
C THR A 107 61.83 -29.40 -16.44
N THR A 108 61.80 -28.09 -16.69
CA THR A 108 60.55 -27.31 -16.81
C THR A 108 59.84 -27.70 -18.11
N THR A 109 58.73 -28.44 -17.99
CA THR A 109 57.83 -28.66 -19.13
C THR A 109 56.86 -27.49 -19.17
N THR A 110 56.97 -26.66 -20.21
CA THR A 110 56.14 -25.46 -20.38
C THR A 110 54.74 -25.87 -20.82
N THR A 111 53.81 -26.03 -19.86
CA THR A 111 52.40 -26.23 -20.17
C THR A 111 51.79 -24.88 -20.54
N THR A 112 51.50 -24.68 -21.82
CA THR A 112 50.84 -23.47 -22.33
C THR A 112 49.36 -23.50 -21.92
N THR A 113 49.04 -22.95 -20.74
CA THR A 113 47.65 -22.76 -20.31
C THR A 113 46.99 -21.70 -21.18
N THR A 114 46.11 -22.12 -22.09
CA THR A 114 45.33 -21.20 -22.93
C THR A 114 44.22 -20.60 -22.07
N THR A 115 44.44 -19.41 -21.51
CA THR A 115 43.41 -18.66 -20.78
C THR A 115 42.36 -18.19 -21.77
N THR A 116 41.20 -18.85 -21.79
CA THR A 116 40.04 -18.38 -22.56
C THR A 116 39.41 -17.23 -21.79
N THR A 117 39.75 -16.00 -22.14
CA THR A 117 39.07 -14.81 -21.61
C THR A 117 37.69 -14.74 -22.25
N THR A 118 36.67 -15.23 -21.54
CA THR A 118 35.28 -14.93 -21.88
C THR A 118 35.00 -13.46 -21.57
N THR A 119 35.08 -12.63 -22.60
CA THR A 119 34.60 -11.24 -22.57
C THR A 119 33.08 -11.27 -22.43
N THR A 120 32.57 -11.11 -21.21
CA THR A 120 31.14 -10.89 -20.98
C THR A 120 30.80 -9.48 -21.45
N THR A 121 30.00 -9.38 -22.51
CA THR A 121 29.38 -8.12 -22.92
C THR A 121 28.63 -7.54 -21.72
N PRO A 122 28.81 -6.25 -21.36
CA PRO A 122 28.04 -5.65 -20.29
C PRO A 122 26.56 -5.67 -20.69
N THR A 123 25.76 -6.48 -20.01
CA THR A 123 24.30 -6.41 -20.11
C THR A 123 23.88 -5.08 -19.50
N THR A 124 23.38 -4.16 -20.32
CA THR A 124 22.77 -2.92 -19.84
C THR A 124 21.42 -3.28 -19.22
N THR A 125 21.42 -3.54 -17.92
CA THR A 125 20.18 -3.71 -17.15
C THR A 125 19.51 -2.34 -17.05
N THR A 126 18.37 -2.16 -17.73
CA THR A 126 17.54 -0.97 -17.58
C THR A 126 16.86 -1.04 -16.22
N THR A 127 17.29 -0.21 -15.26
CA THR A 127 16.63 -0.10 -13.95
C THR A 127 15.19 0.37 -14.14
N GLN A 128 14.24 -0.47 -13.73
CA GLN A 128 12.82 -0.14 -13.81
C GLN A 128 12.43 0.87 -12.71
N THR A 129 11.31 1.57 -12.89
CA THR A 129 10.85 2.57 -11.91
C THR A 129 10.28 1.89 -10.66
N PRO A 130 10.57 2.38 -9.43
CA PRO A 130 9.94 1.87 -8.21
C PRO A 130 8.43 2.18 -8.18
N CYS A 131 7.70 1.47 -7.34
CA CYS A 131 6.27 1.71 -7.16
C CYS A 131 6.00 3.02 -6.41
N ASN A 132 4.97 3.75 -6.83
CA ASN A 132 4.53 4.96 -6.17
C ASN A 132 3.69 4.61 -4.92
N PRO A 133 4.05 5.06 -3.70
CA PRO A 133 3.21 4.85 -2.52
C PRO A 133 1.86 5.56 -2.60
N ASP A 134 1.76 6.67 -3.34
CA ASP A 134 0.52 7.44 -3.52
C ASP A 134 -0.46 6.78 -4.51
N ALA A 135 -0.11 5.60 -5.05
CA ALA A 135 -1.02 4.80 -5.86
C ALA A 135 -2.13 4.12 -5.02
N ILE A 136 -1.99 4.12 -3.70
CA ILE A 136 -3.02 3.65 -2.76
C ILE A 136 -3.80 4.87 -2.25
N ASN A 137 -5.12 4.76 -2.21
CA ASN A 137 -5.96 5.76 -1.53
C ASN A 137 -5.96 5.48 -0.02
N TYR A 138 -5.44 6.42 0.77
CA TYR A 138 -5.42 6.31 2.24
C TYR A 138 -6.61 7.06 2.86
N GLY A 139 -7.29 6.39 3.78
CA GLY A 139 -8.40 6.96 4.54
C GLY A 139 -7.92 8.07 5.47
N MET A 140 -8.71 9.14 5.55
CA MET A 140 -8.48 10.27 6.45
C MET A 140 -9.42 10.17 7.65
N GLY A 141 -8.97 10.68 8.79
CA GLY A 141 -9.77 10.84 9.99
C GLY A 141 -11.00 11.71 9.74
N ASP A 142 -12.09 11.43 10.45
CA ASP A 142 -13.33 12.22 10.35
C ASP A 142 -13.33 13.49 11.22
N GLY A 143 -12.27 13.70 12.02
CA GLY A 143 -12.16 14.84 12.94
C GLY A 143 -13.16 14.82 14.10
N GLY A 144 -13.84 13.69 14.31
CA GLY A 144 -14.78 13.46 15.41
C GLY A 144 -14.11 13.32 16.78
N THR A 145 -14.94 13.28 17.83
CA THR A 145 -14.48 13.06 19.21
C THR A 145 -15.41 12.10 19.98
N PRO A 146 -15.07 10.80 20.07
CA PRO A 146 -13.99 10.11 19.36
C PRO A 146 -14.26 10.02 17.85
N GLU A 147 -13.20 9.91 17.05
CA GLU A 147 -13.33 9.65 15.62
C GLU A 147 -13.94 8.26 15.35
N VAL A 148 -14.70 8.10 14.28
CA VAL A 148 -15.12 6.77 13.80
C VAL A 148 -14.20 6.31 12.70
N ALA A 149 -13.89 7.17 11.73
CA ALA A 149 -12.82 6.97 10.76
C ALA A 149 -11.53 7.59 11.29
N VAL A 150 -10.41 6.86 11.24
CA VAL A 150 -9.10 7.34 11.71
C VAL A 150 -8.12 7.43 10.54
N ASP A 151 -7.16 8.36 10.66
CA ASP A 151 -6.11 8.56 9.66
C ASP A 151 -5.31 7.26 9.42
N VAL A 152 -4.99 7.05 8.14
CA VAL A 152 -4.10 6.00 7.67
C VAL A 152 -2.84 6.64 7.11
N ASP A 153 -1.70 6.30 7.71
CA ASP A 153 -0.39 6.79 7.29
C ASP A 153 0.44 5.66 6.70
N TYR A 154 1.37 6.02 5.81
CA TYR A 154 2.43 5.11 5.38
C TYR A 154 3.82 5.68 5.71
N THR A 155 4.75 4.77 6.03
CA THR A 155 6.14 5.09 6.40
C THR A 155 7.08 4.01 5.85
N ASN A 156 8.39 4.20 6.04
CA ASN A 156 9.41 3.20 5.73
C ASN A 156 9.37 2.70 4.27
N VAL A 157 9.16 3.61 3.32
CA VAL A 157 9.22 3.26 1.89
C VAL A 157 10.67 2.97 1.52
N VAL A 158 10.95 1.73 1.12
CA VAL A 158 12.28 1.25 0.74
C VAL A 158 12.17 0.56 -0.62
N SER A 159 13.12 0.83 -1.53
CA SER A 159 13.20 0.16 -2.83
C SER A 159 14.53 -0.56 -2.98
N THR A 160 14.49 -1.78 -3.51
CA THR A 160 15.67 -2.60 -3.81
C THR A 160 15.61 -3.08 -5.25
N THR A 161 16.71 -2.95 -5.99
CA THR A 161 16.83 -3.41 -7.38
C THR A 161 17.54 -4.76 -7.43
N ASP A 162 16.95 -5.74 -8.10
CA ASP A 162 17.66 -6.95 -8.51
C ASP A 162 18.62 -6.60 -9.67
N THR A 163 19.92 -6.73 -9.43
CA THR A 163 20.96 -6.39 -10.42
C THR A 163 20.98 -7.29 -11.64
N THR A 164 20.37 -8.47 -11.55
CA THR A 164 20.31 -9.47 -12.63
C THR A 164 19.17 -9.15 -13.59
N THR A 165 17.99 -8.86 -13.04
CA THR A 165 16.75 -8.69 -13.81
C THR A 165 16.39 -7.21 -14.03
N GLY A 166 16.93 -6.30 -13.22
CA GLY A 166 16.57 -4.88 -13.22
C GLY A 166 15.24 -4.57 -12.53
N VAL A 167 14.56 -5.60 -12.01
CA VAL A 167 13.28 -5.47 -11.31
C VAL A 167 13.50 -4.74 -9.98
N VAL A 168 12.65 -3.74 -9.72
CA VAL A 168 12.66 -3.01 -8.45
C VAL A 168 11.53 -3.51 -7.58
N THR A 169 11.86 -3.96 -6.37
CA THR A 169 10.86 -4.26 -5.33
C THR A 169 10.81 -3.09 -4.37
N THR A 170 9.65 -2.50 -4.19
CA THR A 170 9.36 -1.46 -3.22
C THR A 170 8.53 -2.05 -2.08
N THR A 171 8.92 -1.78 -0.84
CA THR A 171 8.14 -2.12 0.36
C THR A 171 7.81 -0.87 1.15
N MET A 172 6.67 -0.86 1.83
CA MET A 172 6.32 0.19 2.79
C MET A 172 5.62 -0.40 4.01
N THR A 173 5.46 0.43 5.04
CA THR A 173 4.64 0.13 6.22
C THR A 173 3.40 1.02 6.22
N VAL A 174 2.20 0.46 6.28
CA VAL A 174 0.93 1.20 6.42
C VAL A 174 0.39 1.01 7.83
N THR A 175 0.05 2.11 8.51
CA THR A 175 -0.33 2.10 9.92
C THR A 175 -1.57 2.94 10.18
N CYS A 176 -2.41 2.48 11.10
CA CYS A 176 -3.45 3.29 11.72
C CYS A 176 -3.58 2.92 13.21
N SER A 177 -3.93 3.90 14.04
CA SER A 177 -4.00 3.73 15.50
C SER A 177 -5.27 4.37 16.07
N ALA A 178 -5.98 3.61 16.89
CA ALA A 178 -7.10 4.10 17.66
C ALA A 178 -6.64 4.84 18.94
N ILE A 179 -7.52 5.66 19.49
CA ILE A 179 -7.31 6.31 20.80
C ILE A 179 -7.35 5.30 21.96
N ASN A 180 -7.03 5.76 23.17
CA ASN A 180 -7.06 4.89 24.36
C ASN A 180 -8.47 4.36 24.68
N GLY A 181 -8.58 3.05 24.90
CA GLY A 181 -9.86 2.37 25.15
C GLY A 181 -10.65 2.01 23.89
N TYR A 182 -10.05 2.17 22.71
CA TYR A 182 -10.62 1.81 21.41
C TYR A 182 -9.69 0.83 20.69
N ASN A 183 -10.29 0.00 19.85
CA ASN A 183 -9.62 -0.90 18.92
C ASN A 183 -9.82 -0.34 17.50
N VAL A 184 -8.82 -0.56 16.64
CA VAL A 184 -8.87 -0.17 15.23
C VAL A 184 -9.13 -1.39 14.35
N TYR A 185 -9.83 -1.18 13.25
CA TYR A 185 -10.11 -2.16 12.22
C TYR A 185 -9.71 -1.57 10.86
N MET A 186 -8.73 -2.21 10.20
CA MET A 186 -8.23 -1.78 8.91
C MET A 186 -8.98 -2.49 7.78
N ILE A 187 -9.37 -1.75 6.76
CA ILE A 187 -10.22 -2.18 5.65
C ILE A 187 -9.49 -1.93 4.34
N PHE A 188 -9.42 -2.94 3.48
CA PHE A 188 -8.84 -2.84 2.15
C PHE A 188 -9.90 -2.61 1.08
N ASN A 189 -9.56 -1.82 0.06
CA ASN A 189 -10.30 -1.65 -1.19
C ASN A 189 -11.80 -1.41 -0.99
N ASN A 190 -12.14 -0.48 -0.10
CA ASN A 190 -13.54 -0.11 0.17
C ASN A 190 -14.43 -1.29 0.63
N GLY A 191 -13.89 -2.15 1.50
CA GLY A 191 -14.66 -3.23 2.15
C GLY A 191 -14.32 -4.66 1.72
N GLN A 192 -13.26 -4.86 0.93
CA GLN A 192 -12.84 -6.20 0.47
C GLN A 192 -12.00 -6.98 1.49
N GLY A 193 -12.31 -6.82 2.78
CA GLY A 193 -11.59 -7.43 3.91
C GLY A 193 -10.53 -6.50 4.50
N GLY A 194 -9.54 -7.09 5.18
CA GLY A 194 -8.48 -6.38 5.88
C GLY A 194 -7.32 -7.32 6.22
N PRO A 195 -6.30 -6.84 6.96
CA PRO A 195 -5.19 -7.68 7.39
C PRO A 195 -5.61 -8.69 8.46
N ALA A 196 -4.80 -9.74 8.62
CA ALA A 196 -5.06 -10.79 9.62
C ALA A 196 -5.06 -10.25 11.05
N ASP A 197 -4.33 -9.15 11.29
CA ASP A 197 -4.18 -8.44 12.55
C ASP A 197 -5.50 -7.96 13.15
N ASN A 198 -6.50 -7.66 12.29
CA ASN A 198 -7.85 -7.27 12.71
C ASN A 198 -8.48 -8.27 13.71
N GLN A 199 -8.13 -9.56 13.61
CA GLN A 199 -8.69 -10.63 14.46
C GLN A 199 -8.33 -10.46 15.94
N ASN A 200 -7.23 -9.77 16.23
CA ASN A 200 -6.76 -9.57 17.60
C ASN A 200 -7.39 -8.33 18.26
N MET A 201 -8.29 -7.63 17.55
CA MET A 201 -8.87 -6.36 17.96
C MET A 201 -7.81 -5.40 18.55
N PRO A 202 -6.72 -5.11 17.82
CA PRO A 202 -5.63 -4.32 18.35
C PRO A 202 -6.00 -2.84 18.41
N GLN A 203 -5.28 -2.08 19.24
CA GLN A 203 -5.36 -0.62 19.23
C GLN A 203 -4.64 -0.01 18.02
N THR A 204 -3.58 -0.66 17.55
CA THR A 204 -2.77 -0.21 16.41
C THR A 204 -2.58 -1.36 15.45
N ILE A 205 -2.76 -1.09 14.15
CA ILE A 205 -2.44 -2.03 13.08
C ILE A 205 -1.30 -1.43 12.27
N SER A 206 -0.26 -2.22 12.05
CA SER A 206 0.87 -1.87 11.20
C SER A 206 1.18 -3.03 10.28
N ILE A 207 1.06 -2.84 8.98
CA ILE A 207 1.22 -3.88 7.97
C ILE A 207 2.33 -3.52 6.98
N SER A 208 2.96 -4.54 6.41
CA SER A 208 3.88 -4.35 5.29
C SER A 208 3.17 -4.60 3.97
N LEU A 209 3.33 -3.67 3.03
CA LEU A 209 2.93 -3.84 1.64
C LEU A 209 4.18 -3.95 0.76
N SER A 210 4.09 -4.78 -0.27
CA SER A 210 5.16 -4.97 -1.26
C SER A 210 4.64 -4.80 -2.68
N CYS A 211 5.41 -4.14 -3.51
CA CYS A 211 5.12 -3.93 -4.92
C CYS A 211 6.39 -4.14 -5.75
N THR A 212 6.23 -4.67 -6.95
CA THR A 212 7.33 -4.88 -7.91
C THR A 212 7.11 -4.02 -9.15
N SER A 213 8.19 -3.49 -9.72
CA SER A 213 8.15 -2.67 -10.94
C SER A 213 7.51 -3.37 -12.15
N ASP A 214 7.48 -4.70 -12.16
CA ASP A 214 6.86 -5.48 -13.24
C ASP A 214 5.33 -5.41 -13.22
N THR A 215 4.73 -5.39 -12.03
CA THR A 215 3.26 -5.45 -11.86
C THR A 215 2.67 -4.10 -11.50
N MET A 216 3.44 -3.21 -10.86
CA MET A 216 2.96 -1.93 -10.33
C MET A 216 1.72 -2.07 -9.43
N VAL A 217 1.58 -3.22 -8.76
CA VAL A 217 0.49 -3.51 -7.82
C VAL A 217 1.06 -3.68 -6.41
N TRP A 218 0.53 -2.89 -5.48
CA TRP A 218 0.78 -3.07 -4.05
C TRP A 218 0.04 -4.30 -3.52
N ASN A 219 0.78 -5.18 -2.85
CA ASN A 219 0.25 -6.42 -2.31
C ASN A 219 0.48 -6.50 -0.81
N TYR A 220 -0.57 -6.83 -0.08
CA TYR A 220 -0.47 -7.39 1.26
C TYR A 220 -0.26 -8.90 1.14
N ILE A 221 0.81 -9.41 1.75
CA ILE A 221 1.18 -10.82 1.69
C ILE A 221 1.30 -11.33 3.13
N VAL A 222 0.55 -12.37 3.46
CA VAL A 222 0.58 -12.99 4.79
C VAL A 222 0.58 -14.51 4.65
N THR A 223 1.25 -15.20 5.55
CA THR A 223 1.22 -16.68 5.62
C THR A 223 0.44 -17.11 6.85
N ILE A 224 -0.65 -17.86 6.66
CA ILE A 224 -1.50 -18.38 7.74
C ILE A 224 -1.53 -19.90 7.59
N ASN A 225 -1.14 -20.63 8.65
CA ASN A 225 -1.08 -22.10 8.67
C ASN A 225 -0.29 -22.71 7.49
N GLY A 226 0.79 -22.04 7.06
CA GLY A 226 1.63 -22.47 5.94
C GLY A 226 1.07 -22.15 4.54
N VAL A 227 -0.09 -21.48 4.45
CA VAL A 227 -0.66 -21.02 3.19
C VAL A 227 -0.42 -19.53 3.03
N THR A 228 0.18 -19.14 1.91
CA THR A 228 0.38 -17.73 1.55
C THR A 228 -0.88 -17.15 0.93
N TYR A 229 -1.35 -16.05 1.49
CA TYR A 229 -2.45 -15.26 0.97
C TYR A 229 -1.89 -13.93 0.46
N THR A 230 -2.23 -13.60 -0.77
CA THR A 230 -1.85 -12.35 -1.42
C THR A 230 -3.11 -11.57 -1.76
N ARG A 231 -3.10 -10.28 -1.46
CA ARG A 231 -4.19 -9.36 -1.80
C ARG A 231 -3.62 -8.08 -2.39
N ALA A 232 -4.10 -7.72 -3.58
CA ALA A 232 -3.87 -6.41 -4.16
C ALA A 232 -4.56 -5.32 -3.31
N VAL A 233 -3.85 -4.24 -3.03
CA VAL A 233 -4.31 -3.12 -2.21
C VAL A 233 -4.27 -1.84 -3.05
N THR A 234 -5.44 -1.24 -3.23
CA THR A 234 -5.65 0.04 -3.94
C THR A 234 -6.25 1.11 -3.04
N ALA A 235 -6.82 0.72 -1.90
CA ALA A 235 -7.26 1.64 -0.86
C ALA A 235 -7.13 1.01 0.53
N VAL A 236 -6.85 1.82 1.53
CA VAL A 236 -6.82 1.43 2.94
C VAL A 236 -7.58 2.46 3.77
N ASP A 237 -8.65 2.02 4.42
CA ASP A 237 -9.42 2.81 5.37
C ASP A 237 -9.28 2.20 6.77
N CYS A 238 -9.36 3.02 7.82
CA CYS A 238 -9.40 2.51 9.19
C CYS A 238 -10.59 3.08 9.97
N GLN A 239 -11.21 2.21 10.76
CA GLN A 239 -12.30 2.59 11.66
C GLN A 239 -11.96 2.18 13.08
N GLN A 240 -12.31 2.99 14.07
CA GLN A 240 -12.15 2.63 15.47
C GLN A 240 -13.49 2.41 16.17
N ALA A 241 -13.47 1.53 17.16
CA ALA A 241 -14.63 1.23 18.01
C ALA A 241 -14.19 1.01 19.46
N MET A 242 -15.06 1.35 20.41
CA MET A 242 -14.78 1.19 21.83
C MET A 242 -14.55 -0.29 22.17
N ASN A 243 -13.61 -0.57 23.08
CA ASN A 243 -13.29 -1.92 23.48
C ASN A 243 -14.52 -2.61 24.12
N ALA A 244 -14.84 -3.82 23.69
CA ALA A 244 -15.92 -4.59 24.30
C ALA A 244 -15.60 -4.89 25.78
N GLY A 245 -16.46 -4.45 26.71
CA GLY A 245 -16.37 -4.76 28.15
C GLY A 245 -15.87 -3.62 29.06
N LYS A 246 -16.06 -2.36 28.66
CA LYS A 246 -15.87 -1.18 29.51
C LYS A 246 -17.20 -0.50 29.79
#